data_AF-A0A2X1MVJ8-F1
#
_entry.id   AF-A0A2X1MVJ8-F1
#
_cell.length_a   1.000
_cell.length_b   1.000
_cell.length_c   1.000
_cell.angle_alpha   90.00
_cell.angle_beta   90.00
_cell.angle_gamma   90.00
#
_symmetry.space_group_name_H-M   'P 1'
#
loop_
_entity.id
_entity.type
_entity.pdbx_description
1 polymer ?
#
loop_
_entity_poly.entity_id
_entity_poly.type
_entity_poly.pdbx_seq_one_letter_code
_entity_poly.pdbx_strand_id
1 'polypeptide(L)' 'MRHRKSGRQLNRNSSHRQAMFRNMAGSLVRHEIIRRLCLKRKSCAA' A
#
# COMPACT_ATOMS: atom_id res chain seq x y z
N MET A 1 15.50 -10.73 -23.89
CA MET A 1 14.91 -9.43 -23.49
C MET A 1 13.41 -9.59 -23.26
N ARG A 2 12.86 -9.07 -22.15
CA ARG A 2 11.39 -9.04 -21.95
C ARG A 2 10.83 -7.74 -22.54
N HIS A 3 10.31 -7.79 -23.76
CA HIS A 3 9.59 -6.65 -24.35
C HIS A 3 8.13 -6.63 -23.87
N ARG A 4 7.63 -5.44 -23.51
CA ARG A 4 6.21 -5.15 -23.20
C ARG A 4 5.59 -5.95 -22.04
N LYS A 5 6.38 -6.58 -21.16
CA LYS A 5 5.84 -7.23 -19.96
C LYS A 5 5.73 -6.22 -18.81
N SER A 6 4.51 -5.88 -18.43
CA SER A 6 4.20 -5.00 -17.30
C SER A 6 4.31 -5.77 -15.98
N GLY A 7 5.06 -5.23 -15.02
CA GLY A 7 5.16 -5.76 -13.65
C GLY A 7 6.48 -6.46 -13.31
N ARG A 8 6.84 -6.42 -12.03
CA ARG A 8 8.06 -7.02 -11.45
C ARG A 8 7.71 -8.30 -10.70
N GLN A 9 8.56 -9.33 -10.82
CA GLN A 9 8.39 -10.63 -10.15
C GLN A 9 8.67 -10.58 -8.64
N LEU A 10 9.44 -9.58 -8.18
CA LEU A 10 9.75 -9.32 -6.76
C LEU A 10 10.30 -10.53 -5.98
N ASN A 11 10.81 -11.57 -6.66
CA ASN A 11 11.30 -12.82 -6.04
C ASN A 11 10.28 -13.49 -5.09
N ARG A 12 8.99 -13.39 -5.39
CA ARG A 12 7.89 -13.99 -4.60
C ARG A 12 6.94 -14.75 -5.51
N ASN A 13 6.21 -15.74 -4.95
CA ASN A 13 5.16 -16.46 -5.66
C ASN A 13 3.93 -15.53 -5.94
N SER A 14 3.01 -15.99 -6.78
CA SER A 14 1.82 -15.23 -7.16
C SER A 14 0.88 -14.93 -5.98
N SER A 15 0.67 -15.90 -5.07
CA SER A 15 -0.23 -15.75 -3.92
C SER A 15 0.29 -14.72 -2.91
N HIS A 16 1.58 -14.77 -2.62
CA HIS A 16 2.27 -13.85 -1.72
C HIS A 16 2.25 -12.44 -2.27
N ARG A 17 2.44 -12.26 -3.60
CA ARG A 17 2.30 -10.94 -4.23
C ARG A 17 0.89 -10.37 -4.05
N GLN A 18 -0.14 -11.21 -4.23
CA GLN A 18 -1.53 -10.77 -4.06
C GLN A 18 -1.82 -10.37 -2.60
N ALA A 19 -1.33 -11.13 -1.64
CA ALA A 19 -1.42 -10.79 -0.22
C ALA A 19 -0.69 -9.49 0.12
N MET A 20 0.53 -9.29 -0.42
CA MET A 20 1.30 -8.07 -0.22
C MET A 20 0.56 -6.84 -0.76
N PHE A 21 0.00 -6.90 -1.97
CA PHE A 21 -0.78 -5.79 -2.53
C PHE A 21 -2.03 -5.47 -1.71
N ARG A 22 -2.73 -6.48 -1.21
CA ARG A 22 -3.88 -6.29 -0.31
C ARG A 22 -3.48 -5.59 0.99
N ASN A 23 -2.38 -6.03 1.60
CA ASN A 23 -1.86 -5.44 2.84
C ASN A 23 -1.40 -3.99 2.64
N MET A 24 -0.73 -3.71 1.52
CA MET A 24 -0.30 -2.35 1.17
C MET A 24 -1.51 -1.44 0.92
N ALA A 25 -2.49 -1.87 0.11
CA ALA A 25 -3.70 -1.10 -0.15
C ALA A 25 -4.48 -0.80 1.14
N GLY A 26 -4.67 -1.80 2.00
CA GLY A 26 -5.34 -1.62 3.29
C GLY A 26 -4.58 -0.71 4.26
N SER A 27 -3.25 -0.72 4.22
CA SER A 27 -2.43 0.18 5.05
C SER A 27 -2.50 1.62 4.55
N LEU A 28 -2.44 1.83 3.22
CA LEU A 28 -2.61 3.14 2.61
C LEU A 28 -3.97 3.76 2.99
N VAL A 29 -5.06 3.01 2.85
CA VAL A 29 -6.39 3.50 3.21
C VAL A 29 -6.48 3.86 4.70
N ARG A 30 -5.96 3.00 5.58
CA ARG A 30 -5.97 3.27 7.04
C ARG A 30 -5.16 4.51 7.39
N HIS A 31 -3.94 4.64 6.87
CA HIS A 31 -3.08 5.78 7.15
C HIS A 31 -3.63 7.08 6.56
N GLU A 32 -4.19 7.06 5.35
CA GLU A 32 -4.82 8.23 4.74
C GLU A 32 -6.07 8.69 5.50
N ILE A 33 -6.90 7.77 6.00
CA ILE A 33 -8.06 8.10 6.84
C ILE A 33 -7.59 8.72 8.17
N ILE A 34 -6.62 8.09 8.85
CA ILE A 34 -6.10 8.58 10.13
C ILE A 34 -5.44 9.96 9.94
N ARG A 35 -4.60 10.12 8.92
CA ARG A 35 -3.89 11.36 8.63
C ARG A 35 -4.85 12.47 8.22
N ARG A 36 -5.89 12.17 7.44
CA ARG A 36 -6.97 13.12 7.12
C ARG A 36 -7.76 13.53 8.35
N LEU A 37 -8.08 12.60 9.24
CA LEU A 37 -8.79 12.92 10.48
C LEU A 37 -7.92 13.79 11.41
N CYS A 38 -6.63 13.48 11.48
CA CYS A 38 -5.63 14.23 12.22
C CYS A 38 -5.44 15.65 11.67
N LEU A 39 -5.40 15.84 10.35
CA LEU A 39 -5.36 17.19 9.77
C LEU A 39 -6.66 17.98 10.03
N LYS A 40 -7.82 17.31 10.07
CA LYS A 40 -9.13 17.95 10.30
C LYS A 40 -9.32 18.36 11.77
N ARG A 41 -8.79 17.58 12.71
CA ARG A 41 -8.82 17.85 14.16
C ARG A 41 -7.42 18.26 14.58
N LYS A 42 -7.17 19.56 14.73
CA LYS A 42 -5.90 20.26 15.07
C LYS A 42 -4.88 19.60 16.04
N SER A 43 -5.10 18.42 16.60
CA SER A 43 -4.33 17.76 17.65
C SER A 43 -4.15 16.27 17.36
N CYS A 44 -3.08 15.90 16.68
CA CYS A 44 -2.39 14.64 16.93
C CYS A 44 -0.91 14.91 16.68
N ALA A 45 -0.34 15.74 17.56
CA ALA A 45 1.08 15.72 17.82
C ALA A 45 1.37 14.40 18.55
N ALA A 46 2.50 13.80 18.17
CA ALA A 46 3.11 12.67 18.88
C ALA A 46 3.36 13.00 20.36
#